data_AF-Q0WMP2-F1
#
_entry.id   AF-Q0WMP2-F1
#
_cell.length_a   1.000
_cell.length_b   1.000
_cell.length_c   1.000
_cell.angle_alpha   90.00
_cell.angle_beta   90.00
_cell.angle_gamma   90.00
#
_symmetry.space_group_name_H-M   'P 1'
#
loop_
_entity.id
_entity.type
_entity.pdbx_description
1 polymer ?
#
loop_
_entity_poly.entity_id
_entity_poly.type
_entity_poly.pdbx_seq_one_letter_code
_entity_poly.pdbx_strand_id
1 'polypeptide(L)'
;MEIQFSDQELYSRLGRRIFDVYVQGELFLRDFNIKEEANGTLKPLVREIKAVNVSDHTLEIRFYWAGKGTTLIPKRGNYGPLISAISLCHSLEPRCGAEKTKRHTNYSLIFGLTGALVTIILLALGFYAQKRCRGDRNMRERDLRAQGLQTVWFTWKRLQAATNNFAQTNKLGEGGFGSVFKGELLEGTIIAVKQLSSKSSQVKETASL
;
A
#
# COMPACT_ATOMS: atom_id res chain seq x y z
N MET A 1 31.17 18.08 0.15
CA MET A 1 31.98 16.88 0.52
C MET A 1 32.98 16.60 -0.59
N GLU A 2 34.20 16.16 -0.27
CA GLU A 2 35.17 15.71 -1.29
C GLU A 2 34.82 14.27 -1.71
N ILE A 3 34.60 14.09 -3.01
CA ILE A 3 34.14 12.82 -3.61
C ILE A 3 35.12 12.24 -4.63
N GLN A 4 36.04 13.06 -5.15
CA GLN A 4 37.01 12.63 -6.14
C GLN A 4 38.30 12.13 -5.49
N PHE A 5 38.84 12.85 -4.49
CA PHE A 5 40.08 12.46 -3.80
C PHE A 5 39.82 11.57 -2.59
N SER A 6 39.30 10.36 -2.84
CA SER A 6 38.93 9.34 -1.84
C SER A 6 40.11 8.85 -0.99
N ASP A 7 39.82 8.45 0.26
CA ASP A 7 40.80 7.83 1.16
C ASP A 7 41.03 6.34 0.88
N GLN A 8 40.21 5.73 0.03
CA GLN A 8 40.30 4.29 -0.30
C GLN A 8 41.48 3.98 -1.23
N GLU A 9 41.80 4.86 -2.17
CA GLU A 9 42.87 4.67 -3.15
C GLU A 9 44.16 5.37 -2.70
N LEU A 10 45.29 4.65 -2.71
CA LEU A 10 46.59 5.15 -2.26
C LEU A 10 47.03 6.47 -2.92
N TYR A 11 46.84 6.60 -4.23
CA TYR A 11 47.21 7.82 -4.95
C TYR A 11 46.22 8.96 -4.69
N SER A 12 44.92 8.67 -4.71
CA SER A 12 43.85 9.65 -4.49
C SER A 12 43.90 10.26 -3.07
N ARG A 13 44.49 9.56 -2.10
CA ARG A 13 44.75 10.08 -0.75
C ARG A 13 45.61 11.34 -0.73
N LEU A 14 46.58 11.43 -1.64
CA LEU A 14 47.52 12.57 -1.76
C LEU A 14 46.92 13.75 -2.52
N GLY A 15 45.80 13.53 -3.20
CA GLY A 15 45.12 14.56 -3.97
C GLY A 15 44.55 15.66 -3.08
N ARG A 16 44.82 16.92 -3.44
CA ARG A 16 44.30 18.10 -2.75
C ARG A 16 43.49 18.94 -3.73
N ARG A 17 42.27 19.29 -3.35
CA ARG A 17 41.45 20.28 -4.07
C ARG A 17 41.47 21.57 -3.26
N ILE A 18 41.91 22.65 -3.88
CA ILE A 18 42.10 23.95 -3.22
C ILE A 18 41.48 25.01 -4.11
N PHE A 19 40.56 25.80 -3.57
CA PHE A 19 39.94 26.92 -4.28
C PHE A 19 39.53 28.02 -3.31
N ASP A 20 39.36 29.22 -3.84
CA ASP A 20 38.85 30.36 -3.08
C ASP A 20 37.34 30.47 -3.26
N VAL A 21 36.65 30.98 -2.25
CA VAL A 21 35.22 31.28 -2.27
C VAL A 21 35.03 32.75 -1.98
N TYR A 22 34.38 33.45 -2.90
CA TYR A 22 33.99 34.84 -2.74
C TYR A 22 32.48 34.95 -2.63
N VAL A 23 32.02 35.87 -1.80
CA VAL A 23 30.59 36.19 -1.64
C VAL A 23 30.43 37.69 -1.69
N GLN A 24 29.61 38.17 -2.62
CA GLN A 24 29.46 39.61 -2.92
C GLN A 24 30.80 40.33 -3.16
N GLY A 25 31.68 39.69 -3.94
CA GLY A 25 33.02 40.22 -4.24
C GLY A 25 34.04 40.08 -3.11
N GLU A 26 33.63 39.80 -1.89
CA GLU A 26 34.51 39.65 -0.72
C GLU A 26 35.05 38.22 -0.58
N LEU A 27 36.34 38.08 -0.26
CA LEU A 27 36.96 36.78 -0.04
C LEU A 27 36.45 36.15 1.26
N PHE A 28 35.63 35.10 1.13
CA PHE A 28 35.05 34.39 2.25
C PHE A 28 35.92 33.22 2.72
N LEU A 29 36.38 32.38 1.80
CA LEU A 29 37.30 31.27 2.11
C LEU A 29 38.50 31.34 1.18
N ARG A 30 39.70 31.34 1.75
CA ARG A 30 40.96 31.29 1.02
C ARG A 30 41.57 29.90 1.09
N ASP A 31 42.10 29.41 -0.02
CA ASP A 31 42.80 28.13 -0.10
C ASP A 31 41.99 26.97 0.50
N PHE A 32 40.68 26.98 0.25
CA PHE A 32 39.76 26.06 0.89
C PHE A 32 39.93 24.63 0.39
N ASN A 33 40.23 23.73 1.33
CA ASN A 33 40.37 22.30 1.08
C ASN A 33 39.31 21.51 1.85
N ILE A 34 38.26 21.08 1.15
CA ILE A 34 37.10 20.39 1.74
C ILE A 34 37.51 19.15 2.53
N LYS A 35 38.48 18.37 2.03
CA LYS A 35 38.90 17.11 2.63
C LYS A 35 39.62 17.32 3.96
N GLU A 36 40.54 18.29 4.00
CA GLU A 36 41.25 18.66 5.22
C GLU A 36 40.25 19.22 6.25
N GLU A 37 39.37 20.10 5.79
CA GLU A 37 38.44 20.80 6.64
C GLU A 37 37.32 19.91 7.22
N ALA A 38 36.89 18.90 6.46
CA ALA A 38 35.96 17.87 6.91
C ALA A 38 36.65 16.73 7.68
N ASN A 39 37.99 16.79 7.84
CA ASN A 39 38.82 15.74 8.41
C ASN A 39 38.56 14.36 7.77
N GLY A 40 38.51 14.31 6.44
CA GLY A 40 38.34 13.10 5.64
C GLY A 40 37.46 13.27 4.40
N THR A 41 37.29 12.17 3.68
CA THR A 41 36.48 12.11 2.45
C THR A 41 35.03 11.71 2.73
N LEU A 42 34.11 12.06 1.81
CA LEU A 42 32.67 11.76 1.90
C LEU A 42 31.96 12.30 3.17
N LYS A 43 32.64 13.13 3.97
CA LYS A 43 32.05 13.80 5.12
C LYS A 43 31.37 15.09 4.67
N PRO A 44 30.09 15.30 5.06
CA PRO A 44 29.42 16.57 4.79
C PRO A 44 30.10 17.67 5.60
N LEU A 45 30.32 18.81 4.94
CA LEU A 45 30.88 20.00 5.56
C LEU A 45 29.98 21.17 5.18
N VAL A 46 29.45 21.83 6.20
CA VAL A 46 28.59 23.00 6.04
C VAL A 46 29.41 24.24 6.43
N ARG A 47 29.34 25.26 5.57
CA ARG A 47 29.91 26.58 5.82
C ARG A 47 28.76 27.57 5.75
N GLU A 48 28.50 28.21 6.88
CA GLU A 48 27.42 29.18 7.02
C GLU A 48 27.98 30.60 6.98
N ILE A 49 27.26 31.47 6.28
CA ILE A 49 27.54 32.90 6.24
C ILE A 49 26.29 33.59 6.74
N LYS A 50 26.44 34.41 7.77
CA LYS A 50 25.34 35.17 8.36
C LYS A 50 25.43 36.62 7.86
N ALA A 51 24.27 37.24 7.69
CA ALA A 51 24.14 38.67 7.38
C ALA A 51 24.90 39.12 6.12
N VAL A 52 24.66 38.45 4.98
CA VAL A 52 25.15 38.93 3.68
C VAL A 52 24.27 40.08 3.21
N ASN A 53 24.87 41.24 2.94
CA ASN A 53 24.17 42.35 2.31
C ASN A 53 24.03 42.06 0.81
N VAL A 54 22.80 42.00 0.31
CA VAL A 54 22.52 41.72 -1.11
C VAL A 54 22.01 42.99 -1.76
N SER A 55 22.85 43.65 -2.55
CA SER A 55 22.43 44.73 -3.45
C SER A 55 21.81 44.15 -4.73
N ASP A 56 20.91 44.90 -5.36
CA ASP A 56 20.37 44.62 -6.70
C ASP A 56 19.73 43.23 -6.87
N HIS A 57 19.12 42.71 -5.79
CA HIS A 57 18.43 41.40 -5.75
C HIS A 57 19.28 40.20 -6.19
N THR A 58 20.60 40.37 -6.31
CA THR A 58 21.51 39.37 -6.87
C THR A 58 22.56 38.99 -5.83
N LEU A 59 22.51 37.74 -5.37
CA LEU A 59 23.55 37.18 -4.53
C LEU A 59 24.66 36.58 -5.39
N GLU A 60 25.82 37.23 -5.40
CA GLU A 60 26.99 36.72 -6.10
C GLU A 60 27.81 35.79 -5.20
N ILE A 61 28.02 34.55 -5.65
CA ILE A 61 28.96 33.60 -5.04
C ILE A 61 29.90 33.13 -6.14
N ARG A 62 31.20 33.38 -5.99
CA ARG A 62 32.22 32.94 -6.95
C ARG A 62 33.11 31.89 -6.31
N PHE A 63 33.25 30.77 -7.01
CA PHE A 63 34.24 29.76 -6.69
C PHE A 63 35.40 29.90 -7.66
N TYR A 64 36.59 30.19 -7.16
CA TYR A 64 37.74 30.52 -7.98
C TYR A 64 38.90 29.54 -7.74
N TRP A 65 39.44 28.98 -8.81
CA TRP A 65 40.59 28.10 -8.74
C TRP A 65 41.83 28.79 -9.32
N ALA A 66 42.77 29.15 -8.45
CA ALA A 66 43.98 29.87 -8.80
C ALA A 66 45.13 28.96 -9.29
N GLY A 67 44.84 27.76 -9.80
CA GLY A 67 45.88 26.80 -10.21
C GLY A 67 46.50 25.97 -9.08
N LYS A 68 45.99 26.10 -7.84
CA LYS A 68 46.50 25.39 -6.66
C LYS A 68 45.92 23.98 -6.51
N GLY A 69 46.61 23.13 -5.75
CA GLY A 69 46.20 21.74 -5.51
C GLY A 69 46.74 20.76 -6.55
N THR A 70 46.13 19.58 -6.60
CA THR A 70 46.57 18.46 -7.44
C THR A 70 45.84 18.45 -8.78
N THR A 71 46.57 18.36 -9.88
CA THR A 71 46.01 18.37 -11.24
C THR A 71 46.22 17.07 -12.03
N LEU A 72 46.99 16.13 -11.48
CA LEU A 72 47.60 15.00 -12.21
C LEU A 72 47.48 13.64 -11.50
N ILE A 73 46.46 13.43 -10.66
CA ILE A 73 46.30 12.16 -9.91
C ILE A 73 44.88 11.58 -10.10
N PRO A 74 44.73 10.29 -10.47
CA PRO A 74 45.68 9.41 -11.19
C PRO A 74 45.75 9.69 -12.70
N LYS A 75 44.81 10.49 -13.22
CA LYS A 75 44.77 11.00 -14.59
C LYS A 75 44.61 12.52 -14.53
N ARG A 76 45.04 13.22 -15.59
CA ARG A 76 44.81 14.66 -15.72
C ARG A 76 43.30 14.93 -15.87
N GLY A 77 42.79 15.98 -15.22
CA GLY A 77 41.41 16.46 -15.46
C GLY A 77 40.59 16.82 -14.22
N ASN A 78 41.05 16.46 -13.03
CA ASN A 78 40.29 16.69 -11.79
C ASN A 78 40.74 17.98 -11.09
N TYR A 79 40.37 19.13 -11.66
CA TYR A 79 40.68 20.46 -11.11
C TYR A 79 39.41 21.30 -10.88
N GLY A 80 39.58 22.43 -10.20
CA GLY A 80 38.52 23.40 -9.96
C GLY A 80 37.71 23.18 -8.68
N PRO A 81 36.79 24.12 -8.38
CA PRO A 81 35.96 24.05 -7.19
C PRO A 81 34.94 22.92 -7.24
N LEU A 82 34.51 22.44 -6.07
CA LEU A 82 33.47 21.42 -5.94
C LEU A 82 32.51 21.82 -4.83
N ILE A 83 31.20 21.82 -5.13
CA ILE A 83 30.13 22.07 -4.17
C ILE A 83 28.96 21.12 -4.43
N SER A 84 28.26 20.74 -3.37
CA SER A 84 27.12 19.82 -3.46
C SER A 84 25.78 20.55 -3.42
N ALA A 85 25.64 21.57 -2.58
CA ALA A 85 24.40 22.32 -2.41
C ALA A 85 24.68 23.71 -1.82
N ILE A 86 23.76 24.65 -2.09
CA ILE A 86 23.69 25.97 -1.48
C ILE A 86 22.27 26.13 -0.95
N SER A 87 22.13 26.64 0.27
CA SER A 87 20.85 26.98 0.86
C SER A 87 20.84 28.47 1.21
N LEU A 88 19.79 29.16 0.80
CA LEU A 88 19.59 30.58 1.08
C LEU A 88 18.44 30.78 2.06
N CYS A 89 18.58 31.80 2.88
CA CYS A 89 17.77 31.99 4.05
C CYS A 89 17.55 33.48 4.29
N HIS A 90 16.30 33.93 4.18
CA HIS A 90 15.97 35.33 4.36
C HIS A 90 15.84 35.64 5.85
N SER A 91 16.42 36.76 6.30
CA SER A 91 16.45 37.17 7.72
C SER A 91 15.06 37.35 8.36
N LEU A 92 13.99 37.42 7.57
CA LEU A 92 12.61 37.53 8.04
C LEU A 92 11.99 36.18 8.43
N GLU A 93 12.67 35.07 8.16
CA GLU A 93 12.12 33.74 8.35
C GLU A 93 12.71 33.09 9.61
N PRO A 94 11.91 32.82 10.66
CA PRO A 94 12.40 32.39 11.98
C PRO A 94 12.94 30.95 12.01
N ARG A 95 13.14 30.28 10.86
CA ARG A 95 13.40 28.84 10.76
C ARG A 95 14.56 28.47 9.83
N CYS A 96 15.56 29.33 9.76
CA CYS A 96 16.78 29.01 9.03
C CYS A 96 17.66 28.03 9.80
N GLY A 97 17.98 26.89 9.19
CA GLY A 97 18.88 25.90 9.77
C GLY A 97 18.27 24.97 10.82
N ALA A 98 16.94 24.96 10.99
CA ALA A 98 16.31 23.88 11.73
C ALA A 98 16.54 22.59 10.95
N GLU A 99 17.53 21.80 11.37
CA GLU A 99 17.58 20.39 11.05
C GLU A 99 16.18 19.87 11.36
N LYS A 100 15.41 19.55 10.32
CA LYS A 100 14.25 18.70 10.50
C LYS A 100 14.90 17.40 10.96
N THR A 101 15.13 17.28 12.26
CA THR A 101 15.24 16.00 12.91
C THR A 101 13.99 15.31 12.44
N LYS A 102 14.15 14.46 11.43
CA LYS A 102 13.22 13.38 11.20
C LYS A 102 13.36 12.59 12.48
N ARG A 103 12.60 12.99 13.50
CA ARG A 103 12.17 12.07 14.52
C ARG A 103 11.56 10.96 13.69
N HIS A 104 12.33 9.88 13.52
CA HIS A 104 11.76 8.58 13.30
C HIS A 104 10.96 8.29 14.57
N THR A 105 9.80 8.94 14.68
CA THR A 105 8.73 8.46 15.52
C THR A 105 8.46 7.08 14.98
N ASN A 106 8.65 6.05 15.80
CA ASN A 106 8.53 4.65 15.40
C ASN A 106 7.08 4.35 15.01
N TYR A 107 6.69 4.77 13.79
CA TYR A 107 5.38 4.52 13.18
C TYR A 107 5.05 3.03 13.15
N SER A 108 6.09 2.18 13.17
CA SER A 108 5.96 0.72 13.26
C SER A 108 5.21 0.23 14.52
N LEU A 109 5.28 0.96 15.65
CA LEU A 109 4.52 0.61 16.86
C LEU A 109 3.08 1.15 16.82
N ILE A 110 2.88 2.32 16.21
CA ILE A 110 1.57 2.99 16.13
C ILE A 110 0.63 2.27 15.13
N PHE A 111 1.15 1.83 13.97
CA PHE A 111 0.39 1.04 13.00
C PHE A 111 0.07 -0.37 13.51
N GLY A 112 0.94 -0.96 14.34
CA GLY A 112 0.71 -2.27 14.95
C GLY A 112 -0.50 -2.27 15.90
N LEU A 113 -0.56 -1.29 16.82
CA LEU A 113 -1.65 -1.18 17.79
C LEU A 113 -2.99 -0.82 17.14
N THR A 114 -2.99 0.12 16.19
CA THR A 114 -4.22 0.53 15.50
C THR A 114 -4.79 -0.58 14.62
N GLY A 115 -3.92 -1.31 13.90
CA GLY A 115 -4.34 -2.45 13.10
C GLY A 115 -4.99 -3.56 13.93
N ALA A 116 -4.39 -3.92 15.06
CA ALA A 116 -4.93 -4.97 15.94
C ALA A 116 -6.30 -4.60 16.55
N LEU A 117 -6.52 -3.32 16.90
CA LEU A 117 -7.80 -2.89 17.46
C LEU A 117 -8.93 -2.95 16.42
N VAL A 118 -8.65 -2.52 15.19
CA VAL A 118 -9.64 -2.53 14.09
C VAL A 118 -10.01 -3.96 13.70
N THR A 119 -9.06 -4.89 13.64
CA THR A 119 -9.35 -6.29 13.29
C THR A 119 -10.22 -6.98 14.36
N ILE A 120 -9.95 -6.73 15.64
CA ILE A 120 -10.78 -7.26 16.74
C ILE A 120 -12.22 -6.76 16.64
N ILE A 121 -12.42 -5.46 16.35
CA ILE A 121 -13.75 -4.87 16.18
C ILE A 121 -14.50 -5.51 15.01
N LEU A 122 -13.83 -5.68 13.86
CA LEU A 122 -14.44 -6.31 12.68
C LEU A 122 -14.83 -7.77 12.94
N LEU A 123 -13.99 -8.53 13.64
CA LEU A 123 -14.30 -9.92 14.03
C LEU A 123 -15.47 -9.98 15.01
N ALA A 124 -15.52 -9.09 16.00
CA ALA A 124 -16.62 -9.02 16.95
C ALA A 124 -17.95 -8.67 16.25
N LEU A 125 -17.94 -7.69 15.34
CA LEU A 125 -19.11 -7.34 14.53
C LEU A 125 -19.54 -8.49 13.62
N GLY A 126 -18.61 -9.17 12.97
CA GLY A 126 -18.88 -10.35 12.13
C GLY A 126 -19.49 -11.48 12.94
N PHE A 127 -18.94 -11.80 14.11
CA PHE A 127 -19.47 -12.82 15.01
C PHE A 127 -20.85 -12.45 15.57
N TYR A 128 -21.05 -11.18 15.95
CA TYR A 128 -22.33 -10.68 16.42
C TYR A 128 -23.40 -10.75 15.32
N ALA A 129 -23.07 -10.31 14.10
CA ALA A 129 -23.95 -10.41 12.94
C ALA A 129 -24.28 -11.88 12.62
N GLN A 130 -23.28 -12.76 12.61
CA GLN A 130 -23.50 -14.19 12.39
C GLN A 130 -24.41 -14.81 13.45
N LYS A 131 -24.22 -14.48 14.73
CA LYS A 131 -25.06 -14.97 15.83
C LYS A 131 -26.50 -14.44 15.69
N ARG A 132 -26.67 -13.18 15.31
CA ARG A 132 -27.98 -12.56 15.06
C ARG A 132 -28.70 -13.19 13.86
N CYS A 133 -28.00 -13.40 12.73
CA CYS A 133 -28.55 -14.08 11.56
C CYS A 133 -28.88 -15.56 11.81
N ARG A 134 -28.08 -16.28 12.61
CA ARG A 134 -28.42 -17.66 13.03
C ARG A 134 -29.65 -17.69 13.93
N GLY A 135 -29.79 -16.72 14.84
CA GLY A 135 -30.98 -16.58 15.67
C GLY A 135 -32.25 -16.38 14.85
N ASP A 136 -32.21 -15.48 13.86
CA ASP A 136 -33.31 -15.19 12.95
C ASP A 136 -33.70 -16.42 12.10
N ARG A 137 -32.71 -17.12 11.51
CA ARG A 137 -32.95 -18.36 10.77
C ARG A 137 -33.60 -19.44 11.65
N ASN A 138 -33.13 -19.60 12.89
CA ASN A 138 -33.68 -20.58 13.83
C ASN A 138 -35.09 -20.20 14.33
N MET A 139 -35.41 -18.91 14.42
CA MET A 139 -36.75 -18.42 14.74
C MET A 139 -37.70 -18.68 13.56
N ARG A 140 -37.30 -18.31 12.35
CA ARG A 140 -38.07 -18.56 11.13
C ARG A 140 -38.31 -20.05 10.88
N GLU A 141 -37.34 -20.91 11.14
CA GLU A 141 -37.53 -22.37 11.04
C GLU A 141 -38.53 -22.90 12.08
N ARG A 142 -38.54 -22.34 13.30
CA ARG A 142 -39.53 -22.69 14.32
C ARG A 142 -40.93 -22.17 13.97
N ASP A 143 -41.04 -20.95 13.43
CA ASP A 143 -42.33 -20.39 13.00
C ASP A 143 -42.91 -21.19 11.82
N LEU A 144 -42.09 -21.58 10.84
CA LEU A 144 -42.52 -22.45 9.74
C LEU A 144 -43.02 -23.82 10.23
N ARG A 145 -42.37 -24.39 11.25
CA ARG A 145 -42.83 -25.63 11.90
C ARG A 145 -44.13 -25.42 12.68
N ALA A 146 -44.28 -24.29 13.36
CA ALA A 146 -45.49 -23.95 14.11
C ALA A 146 -46.69 -23.67 13.18
N GLN A 147 -46.45 -23.19 11.96
CA GLN A 147 -47.45 -23.00 10.92
C GLN A 147 -47.82 -24.29 10.15
N GLY A 148 -47.26 -25.44 10.53
CA GLY A 148 -47.59 -26.74 9.91
C GLY A 148 -46.95 -26.99 8.54
N LEU A 149 -46.11 -26.08 8.03
CA LEU A 149 -45.32 -26.30 6.82
C LEU A 149 -44.11 -27.19 7.12
N GLN A 150 -44.35 -28.48 7.33
CA GLN A 150 -43.28 -29.45 7.46
C GLN A 150 -42.63 -29.69 6.09
N THR A 151 -41.57 -28.94 5.78
CA THR A 151 -40.80 -29.15 4.56
C THR A 151 -40.04 -30.49 4.67
N VAL A 152 -40.50 -31.51 3.93
CA VAL A 152 -39.86 -32.82 3.88
C VAL A 152 -38.78 -32.81 2.80
N TRP A 153 -37.55 -33.12 3.17
CA TRP A 153 -36.42 -33.20 2.24
C TRP A 153 -36.36 -34.57 1.58
N PHE A 154 -36.44 -34.60 0.26
CA PHE A 154 -36.25 -35.83 -0.52
C PHE A 154 -34.92 -35.76 -1.28
N THR A 155 -34.09 -36.79 -1.12
CA THR A 155 -32.88 -36.95 -1.95
C THR A 155 -33.28 -37.17 -3.40
N TRP A 156 -32.51 -36.60 -4.34
CA TRP A 156 -32.72 -36.78 -5.78
C TRP A 156 -32.91 -38.26 -6.18
N LYS A 157 -32.05 -39.16 -5.67
CA LYS A 157 -32.15 -40.61 -5.90
C LYS A 157 -33.49 -41.19 -5.46
N ARG A 158 -34.07 -40.68 -4.37
CA ARG A 158 -35.37 -41.13 -3.85
C ARG A 158 -36.51 -40.70 -4.78
N LEU A 159 -36.45 -39.48 -5.31
CA LEU A 159 -37.41 -38.98 -6.30
C LEU A 159 -37.27 -39.72 -7.64
N GLN A 160 -36.05 -40.00 -8.06
CA GLN A 160 -35.75 -40.76 -9.27
C GLN A 160 -36.27 -42.19 -9.18
N ALA A 161 -36.05 -42.88 -8.06
CA ALA A 161 -36.62 -44.21 -7.84
C ALA A 161 -38.15 -44.18 -7.81
N ALA A 162 -38.74 -43.23 -7.08
CA ALA A 162 -40.19 -43.10 -6.94
C ALA A 162 -40.89 -42.87 -8.28
N THR A 163 -40.26 -42.11 -9.20
CA THR A 163 -40.82 -41.78 -10.51
C THR A 163 -40.44 -42.77 -11.62
N ASN A 164 -39.75 -43.87 -11.27
CA ASN A 164 -39.14 -44.79 -12.23
C ASN A 164 -38.25 -44.06 -13.26
N ASN A 165 -37.27 -43.33 -12.76
CA ASN A 165 -36.35 -42.50 -13.53
C ASN A 165 -37.05 -41.47 -14.42
N PHE A 166 -38.13 -40.85 -13.92
CA PHE A 166 -38.95 -39.89 -14.68
C PHE A 166 -39.46 -40.48 -16.01
N ALA A 167 -39.95 -41.73 -15.97
CA ALA A 167 -40.49 -42.40 -17.15
C ALA A 167 -41.66 -41.61 -17.77
N GLN A 168 -41.68 -41.51 -19.09
CA GLN A 168 -42.72 -40.77 -19.82
C GLN A 168 -44.13 -41.35 -19.59
N THR A 169 -44.24 -42.65 -19.31
CA THR A 169 -45.49 -43.33 -18.95
C THR A 169 -46.09 -42.82 -17.64
N ASN A 170 -45.26 -42.25 -16.75
CA ASN A 170 -45.68 -41.67 -15.48
C ASN A 170 -45.90 -40.16 -15.56
N LYS A 171 -45.81 -39.54 -16.74
CA LYS A 171 -45.99 -38.09 -16.89
C LYS A 171 -47.46 -37.72 -16.70
N LEU A 172 -47.71 -36.84 -15.75
CA LEU A 172 -49.03 -36.28 -15.45
C LEU A 172 -49.33 -35.03 -16.27
N GLY A 173 -48.30 -34.26 -16.65
CA GLY A 173 -48.47 -33.06 -17.47
C GLY A 173 -47.16 -32.29 -17.68
N GLU A 174 -47.20 -31.28 -18.55
CA GLU A 174 -46.09 -30.36 -18.80
C GLU A 174 -46.62 -28.93 -18.97
N GLY A 175 -45.87 -27.96 -18.46
CA GLY A 175 -46.12 -26.54 -18.67
C GLY A 175 -44.82 -25.74 -18.68
N GLY A 176 -44.92 -24.40 -18.67
CA GLY A 176 -43.74 -23.51 -18.77
C GLY A 176 -42.69 -23.67 -17.67
N PHE A 177 -43.05 -24.29 -16.54
CA PHE A 177 -42.16 -24.56 -15.41
C PHE A 177 -41.62 -26.01 -15.39
N GLY A 178 -41.84 -26.78 -16.45
CA GLY A 178 -41.35 -28.15 -16.59
C GLY A 178 -42.45 -29.23 -16.54
N SER A 179 -42.02 -30.48 -16.39
CA SER A 179 -42.88 -31.67 -16.44
C SER A 179 -43.21 -32.18 -15.03
N VAL A 180 -44.44 -32.64 -14.82
CA VAL A 180 -44.91 -33.25 -13.57
C VAL A 180 -45.04 -34.75 -13.79
N PHE A 181 -44.44 -35.55 -12.91
CA PHE A 181 -44.47 -37.01 -12.97
C PHE A 181 -45.14 -37.58 -11.72
N LYS A 182 -45.91 -38.65 -11.90
CA LYS A 182 -46.40 -39.51 -10.83
C LYS A 182 -45.22 -40.31 -10.29
N GLY A 183 -45.09 -40.36 -8.97
CA GLY A 183 -44.16 -41.26 -8.30
C GLY A 183 -44.82 -41.96 -7.13
N GLU A 184 -44.21 -43.05 -6.69
CA GLU A 184 -44.63 -43.82 -5.53
C GLU A 184 -43.42 -44.03 -4.62
N LEU A 185 -43.53 -43.59 -3.36
CA LEU A 185 -42.49 -43.80 -2.37
C LEU A 185 -42.45 -45.27 -1.93
N LEU A 186 -41.33 -45.71 -1.33
CA LEU A 186 -41.18 -47.07 -0.79
C LEU A 186 -42.27 -47.44 0.25
N GLU A 187 -42.88 -46.42 0.86
CA GLU A 187 -43.95 -46.56 1.85
C GLU A 187 -45.35 -46.66 1.20
N GLY A 188 -45.45 -46.69 -0.14
CA GLY A 188 -46.71 -46.76 -0.90
C GLY A 188 -47.39 -45.41 -1.13
N THR A 189 -46.82 -44.32 -0.61
CA THR A 189 -47.38 -42.97 -0.77
C THR A 189 -47.21 -42.47 -2.21
N ILE A 190 -48.32 -42.15 -2.86
CA ILE A 190 -48.33 -41.55 -4.20
C ILE A 190 -47.99 -40.07 -4.10
N ILE A 191 -47.03 -39.62 -4.90
CA ILE A 191 -46.56 -38.23 -4.98
C ILE A 191 -46.57 -37.73 -6.42
N ALA A 192 -46.63 -36.41 -6.57
CA ALA A 192 -46.35 -35.73 -7.83
C ALA A 192 -45.00 -35.00 -7.71
N VAL A 193 -44.06 -35.32 -8.60
CA VAL A 193 -42.73 -34.70 -8.63
C VAL A 193 -42.66 -33.78 -9.84
N LYS A 194 -42.46 -32.48 -9.58
CA LYS A 194 -42.26 -31.48 -10.63
C LYS A 194 -40.78 -31.37 -10.97
N GLN A 195 -40.42 -31.81 -12.17
CA GLN A 195 -39.10 -31.62 -12.73
C GLN A 195 -39.04 -30.27 -13.43
N LEU A 196 -38.28 -29.34 -12.86
CA LEU A 196 -38.05 -28.03 -13.47
C LEU A 196 -37.22 -28.19 -14.75
N SER A 197 -37.68 -27.61 -15.85
CA SER A 197 -36.87 -27.58 -17.07
C SER A 197 -35.79 -26.50 -16.94
N SER A 198 -34.60 -26.75 -17.49
CA SER A 198 -33.48 -25.82 -17.52
C SER A 198 -33.68 -24.62 -18.45
N LYS A 199 -34.84 -24.50 -19.12
CA LYS A 199 -35.12 -23.47 -20.12
C LYS A 199 -35.70 -22.15 -19.58
N SER A 200 -35.70 -21.91 -18.28
CA SER A 200 -36.15 -20.63 -17.72
C SER A 200 -35.08 -19.99 -16.84
N SER A 201 -34.37 -19.03 -17.41
CA SER A 201 -33.74 -17.92 -16.69
C SER A 201 -34.71 -16.74 -16.60
N GLN A 202 -35.94 -16.97 -16.15
CA GLN A 202 -36.87 -15.90 -15.81
C GLN A 202 -37.33 -16.02 -14.36
N VAL A 203 -36.76 -15.09 -13.59
CA VAL A 203 -37.27 -14.48 -12.37
C VAL A 203 -37.50 -15.44 -11.19
N LYS A 204 -36.61 -15.31 -10.19
CA LYS A 204 -36.94 -15.64 -8.80
C LYS A 204 -38.05 -14.70 -8.35
N GLU A 205 -39.29 -15.12 -8.51
CA GLU A 205 -40.39 -14.55 -7.76
C GLU A 205 -41.18 -15.68 -7.11
N THR A 206 -41.51 -15.40 -5.86
CA THR A 206 -42.18 -16.20 -4.84
C THR A 206 -43.35 -17.00 -5.38
N ALA A 207 -43.40 -18.30 -5.04
CA ALA A 207 -44.65 -19.05 -4.98
C ALA A 207 -44.80 -19.58 -3.55
N SER A 208 -45.73 -18.95 -2.85
CA SER A 208 -46.35 -19.41 -1.62
C SER A 208 -47.08 -20.73 -1.84
N LEU A 209 -46.87 -21.67 -0.92
CA LEU A 209 -47.90 -22.36 -0.16
C LEU A 209 -47.37 -22.48 1.26
#